data_AF-A0A351R8R0-F1
#
_entry.id   AF-A0A351R8R0-F1
#
_cell.length_a   1.000
_cell.length_b   1.000
_cell.length_c   1.000
_cell.angle_alpha   90.00
_cell.angle_beta   90.00
_cell.angle_gamma   90.00
#
_symmetry.space_group_name_H-M   'P 1'
#
loop_
_entity.id
_entity.type
_entity.pdbx_description
1 polymer ?
#
loop_
_entity_poly.entity_id
_entity_poly.type
_entity_poly.pdbx_seq_one_letter_code
_entity_poly.pdbx_strand_id
1 'polypeptide(L)'
;MPKQIPTRNRPKNLNLFTIRLPINAVVSILHRMSGMLLFLLIPVLIWSMQASLSSEANFAELGEMFQHWTLKLILIGFSWPFFHHLYAGLRHLGQDVHWMTTLNKARFSSRIVLV
;
A
#
# COMPACT_ATOMS: atom_id res chain seq x y z
N MET A 1 -17.72 23.54 43.07
CA MET A 1 -18.26 22.60 42.06
C MET A 1 -17.66 22.97 40.70
N PRO A 2 -17.04 22.04 39.95
CA PRO A 2 -16.44 22.37 38.65
C PRO A 2 -17.55 22.62 37.61
N LYS A 3 -17.42 23.73 36.89
CA LYS A 3 -18.37 24.18 35.86
C LYS A 3 -18.20 23.30 34.62
N GLN A 4 -19.20 22.47 34.28
CA GLN A 4 -19.20 21.74 33.01
C GLN A 4 -19.29 22.75 31.86
N ILE A 5 -18.28 22.78 31.01
CA ILE A 5 -18.28 23.60 29.79
C ILE A 5 -19.06 22.82 28.73
N PRO A 6 -20.22 23.32 28.24
CA PRO A 6 -20.99 22.60 27.23
C PRO A 6 -20.17 22.47 25.95
N THR A 7 -19.93 21.23 25.52
CA THR A 7 -19.21 20.95 24.27
C THR A 7 -20.13 21.31 23.10
N ARG A 8 -19.85 22.45 22.48
CA ARG A 8 -20.62 22.96 21.33
C ARG A 8 -20.35 22.05 20.12
N ASN A 9 -21.20 21.06 19.87
CA ASN A 9 -21.01 20.08 18.82
C ASN A 9 -21.42 20.66 17.45
N ARG A 10 -20.50 21.37 16.80
CA ARG A 10 -20.72 21.96 15.46
C ARG A 10 -20.69 20.86 14.38
N PRO A 11 -21.60 20.91 13.38
CA PRO A 11 -21.55 19.96 12.28
C PRO A 11 -20.25 20.11 11.49
N LYS A 12 -19.66 18.98 11.09
CA LYS A 12 -18.44 18.90 10.27
C LYS A 12 -18.78 18.21 8.95
N ASN A 13 -18.35 18.76 7.82
CA ASN A 13 -18.48 18.07 6.54
C ASN A 13 -17.34 17.04 6.40
N LEU A 14 -17.65 15.77 6.64
CA LEU A 14 -16.75 14.63 6.43
C LEU A 14 -17.25 13.70 5.31
N ASN A 15 -18.20 14.17 4.51
CA ASN A 15 -18.71 13.39 3.40
C ASN A 15 -17.67 13.38 2.27
N LEU A 16 -16.90 12.28 2.18
CA LEU A 16 -15.84 12.11 1.17
C LEU A 16 -16.37 12.17 -0.26
N PHE A 17 -17.63 11.81 -0.49
CA PHE A 17 -18.26 11.89 -1.81
C PHE A 17 -18.48 13.34 -2.28
N THR A 18 -18.42 14.32 -1.37
CA THR A 18 -18.49 15.75 -1.71
C THR A 18 -17.11 16.36 -2.02
N ILE A 19 -16.02 15.65 -1.74
CA ILE A 19 -14.64 16.16 -1.82
C ILE A 19 -13.94 15.59 -3.06
N ARG A 20 -13.40 16.47 -3.92
CA ARG A 20 -12.59 16.06 -5.08
C ARG A 20 -11.15 15.83 -4.67
N LEU A 21 -10.72 14.56 -4.64
CA LEU A 21 -9.35 14.20 -4.31
C LEU A 21 -8.40 14.43 -5.50
N PRO A 22 -7.32 15.21 -5.34
CA PRO A 22 -6.30 15.32 -6.37
C PRO A 22 -5.46 14.03 -6.47
N ILE A 23 -4.81 13.82 -7.61
CA ILE A 23 -4.05 12.57 -7.89
C ILE A 23 -2.98 12.23 -6.84
N ASN A 24 -2.34 13.24 -6.26
CA ASN A 24 -1.37 13.06 -5.17
C ASN A 24 -2.01 12.49 -3.90
N ALA A 25 -3.26 12.87 -3.59
CA ALA A 25 -4.00 12.30 -2.47
C ALA A 25 -4.38 10.84 -2.75
N VAL A 26 -4.76 10.52 -4.00
CA VAL A 26 -5.04 9.15 -4.44
C VAL A 26 -3.80 8.26 -4.30
N VAL A 27 -2.65 8.69 -4.80
CA VAL A 27 -1.39 7.93 -4.64
C VAL A 27 -1.04 7.72 -3.16
N SER A 28 -1.25 8.73 -2.31
CA SER A 28 -0.99 8.62 -0.86
C SER A 28 -1.88 7.62 -0.15
N ILE A 29 -3.19 7.57 -0.46
CA ILE A 29 -4.07 6.58 0.17
C ILE A 29 -3.78 5.18 -0.35
N LEU A 30 -3.49 5.03 -1.66
CA LEU A 30 -3.10 3.76 -2.24
C LEU A 30 -1.78 3.24 -1.68
N HIS A 31 -0.80 4.11 -1.41
CA HIS A 31 0.47 3.71 -0.78
C HIS A 31 0.26 3.15 0.64
N ARG A 32 -0.66 3.76 1.39
CA ARG A 32 -1.05 3.27 2.73
C ARG A 32 -1.77 1.92 2.65
N MET A 33 -2.73 1.79 1.76
CA MET A 33 -3.48 0.55 1.56
C MET A 33 -2.58 -0.58 1.06
N SER A 34 -1.67 -0.31 0.12
CA SER A 34 -0.73 -1.30 -0.38
C SER A 34 0.25 -1.74 0.71
N GLY A 35 0.74 -0.82 1.55
CA GLY A 35 1.58 -1.16 2.70
C GLY A 35 0.88 -2.08 3.69
N MET A 36 -0.39 -1.79 4.03
CA MET A 36 -1.20 -2.65 4.89
C MET A 36 -1.39 -4.05 4.30
N LEU A 37 -1.70 -4.13 3.00
CA LEU A 37 -1.89 -5.40 2.29
C LEU A 37 -0.60 -6.24 2.26
N LEU A 38 0.54 -5.61 1.97
CA LEU A 38 1.84 -6.28 1.97
C LEU A 38 2.26 -6.72 3.38
N PHE A 39 1.97 -5.91 4.41
CA PHE A 39 2.23 -6.29 5.79
C PHE A 39 1.47 -7.57 6.18
N LEU A 40 0.20 -7.69 5.78
CA LEU A 40 -0.59 -8.90 6.02
C LEU A 40 -0.08 -10.12 5.22
N LEU A 41 0.65 -9.89 4.13
CA LEU A 41 1.26 -10.96 3.32
C LEU A 41 2.57 -11.50 3.95
N ILE A 42 3.24 -10.74 4.82
CA ILE A 42 4.53 -11.12 5.43
C ILE A 42 4.51 -12.51 6.08
N PRO A 43 3.52 -12.89 6.92
CA PRO A 43 3.51 -14.23 7.53
C PRO A 43 3.48 -15.37 6.50
N VAL A 44 2.75 -15.20 5.40
CA VAL A 44 2.69 -16.20 4.30
C VAL A 44 4.05 -16.31 3.62
N LEU A 45 4.73 -15.18 3.38
CA LEU A 45 6.07 -15.18 2.78
C LEU A 45 7.09 -15.86 3.70
N ILE A 46 7.05 -15.57 5.00
CA ILE A 46 7.93 -16.20 5.98
C ILE A 46 7.68 -17.71 6.06
N TRP A 47 6.41 -18.13 6.11
CA TRP A 47 6.06 -19.56 6.09
C TRP A 47 6.55 -20.25 4.81
N SER A 48 6.34 -19.63 3.64
CA SER A 48 6.78 -20.17 2.36
C SER A 48 8.31 -20.29 2.30
N MET A 49 9.02 -19.28 2.82
CA MET A 49 10.49 -19.28 2.90
C MET A 49 10.98 -20.38 3.84
N GLN A 50 10.36 -20.54 5.01
CA GLN A 50 10.70 -21.62 5.95
C GLN A 50 10.49 -23.00 5.32
N ALA A 51 9.33 -23.24 4.70
CA ALA A 51 9.03 -24.51 4.06
C ALA A 51 9.99 -24.80 2.90
N SER A 52 10.41 -23.79 2.12
CA SER A 52 11.38 -23.96 1.04
C SER A 52 12.78 -24.38 1.50
N LEU A 53 13.12 -24.14 2.77
CA LEU A 53 14.43 -24.44 3.36
C LEU A 53 14.41 -25.68 4.26
N SER A 54 13.23 -26.27 4.49
CA SER A 54 13.07 -27.33 5.50
C SER A 54 13.55 -28.71 5.01
N SER A 55 13.27 -29.06 3.76
CA SER A 55 13.70 -30.33 3.14
C SER A 55 13.50 -30.26 1.63
N GLU A 56 14.11 -31.19 0.90
CA GLU A 56 13.88 -31.35 -0.55
C GLU A 56 12.40 -31.64 -0.87
N ALA A 57 11.76 -32.50 -0.07
CA ALA A 57 10.35 -32.84 -0.23
C ALA A 57 9.44 -31.61 -0.06
N ASN A 58 9.68 -30.78 0.97
CA ASN A 58 8.88 -29.58 1.21
C ASN A 58 9.10 -28.53 0.11
N PHE A 59 10.32 -28.43 -0.42
CA PHE A 59 10.60 -27.56 -1.56
C PHE A 59 9.84 -28.00 -2.82
N ALA A 60 9.81 -29.31 -3.10
CA ALA A 60 9.06 -29.87 -4.22
C ALA A 60 7.55 -29.64 -4.06
N GLU A 61 6.99 -29.88 -2.86
CA GLU A 61 5.57 -29.66 -2.56
C GLU A 61 5.18 -28.18 -2.73
N LEU A 62 5.99 -27.25 -2.22
CA LEU A 62 5.79 -25.82 -2.50
C LEU A 62 5.83 -25.54 -4.00
N GLY A 63 6.81 -26.09 -4.71
CA GLY A 63 6.95 -25.94 -6.15
C GLY A 63 5.70 -26.36 -6.92
N GLU A 64 5.10 -27.49 -6.55
CA GLU A 64 3.82 -27.96 -7.10
C GLU A 64 2.67 -27.01 -6.75
N MET A 65 2.60 -26.54 -5.51
CA MET A 65 1.59 -25.59 -5.06
C MET A 65 1.65 -24.29 -5.90
N PHE A 66 2.85 -23.77 -6.18
CA PHE A 66 3.04 -22.60 -7.05
C PHE A 66 2.64 -22.84 -8.51
N GLN A 67 2.44 -24.08 -8.96
CA GLN A 67 1.94 -24.36 -10.32
C GLN A 67 0.44 -24.09 -10.50
N HIS A 68 -0.34 -24.08 -9.41
CA HIS A 68 -1.77 -23.80 -9.49
C HIS A 68 -2.04 -22.40 -10.03
N TRP A 69 -2.87 -22.32 -11.08
CA TRP A 69 -3.21 -21.07 -11.76
C TRP A 69 -3.84 -20.03 -10.81
N THR A 70 -4.65 -20.47 -9.83
CA THR A 70 -5.26 -19.58 -8.84
C THR A 70 -4.19 -18.87 -8.00
N LEU A 71 -3.16 -19.58 -7.55
CA LEU A 71 -2.05 -19.00 -6.80
C LEU A 71 -1.24 -18.05 -7.68
N LYS A 72 -0.99 -18.40 -8.95
CA LYS A 72 -0.35 -17.50 -9.91
C LYS A 72 -1.14 -16.20 -10.08
N LEU A 73 -2.46 -16.26 -10.21
CA LEU A 73 -3.31 -15.07 -10.29
C LEU A 73 -3.25 -14.23 -9.01
N ILE A 74 -3.25 -14.85 -7.84
CA ILE A 74 -3.11 -14.15 -6.56
C ILE A 74 -1.75 -13.43 -6.53
N LEU A 75 -0.66 -14.10 -6.89
CA LEU A 75 0.68 -13.49 -6.93
C LEU A 75 0.77 -12.34 -7.93
N ILE A 76 0.16 -12.47 -9.11
CA ILE A 76 0.03 -11.37 -10.08
C ILE A 76 -0.76 -10.21 -9.45
N GLY A 77 -1.85 -10.50 -8.75
CA GLY A 77 -2.62 -9.50 -8.00
C GLY A 77 -1.79 -8.77 -6.94
N PHE A 78 -0.92 -9.48 -6.22
CA PHE A 78 -0.01 -8.91 -5.23
C PHE A 78 1.22 -8.21 -5.84
N SER A 79 1.53 -8.42 -7.12
CA SER A 79 2.60 -7.67 -7.79
C SER A 79 2.28 -6.18 -7.87
N TRP A 80 1.03 -5.80 -8.13
CA TRP A 80 0.62 -4.41 -8.22
C TRP A 80 0.80 -3.63 -6.90
N PRO A 81 0.27 -4.05 -5.73
CA PRO A 81 0.50 -3.34 -4.49
C PRO A 81 1.97 -3.32 -4.09
N PHE A 82 2.76 -4.35 -4.43
CA PHE A 82 4.22 -4.35 -4.23
C PHE A 82 4.89 -3.18 -5.00
N PHE A 83 4.70 -3.12 -6.32
CA PHE A 83 5.30 -2.07 -7.13
C PHE A 83 4.75 -0.69 -6.79
N HIS A 84 3.42 -0.56 -6.58
CA HIS A 84 2.81 0.71 -6.16
C HIS A 84 3.39 1.19 -4.83
N HIS A 85 3.51 0.31 -3.82
CA HIS A 85 4.09 0.66 -2.53
C HIS A 85 5.54 1.13 -2.67
N LEU A 86 6.36 0.38 -3.42
CA LEU A 86 7.77 0.66 -3.64
C LEU A 86 7.97 2.02 -4.35
N TYR A 87 7.35 2.22 -5.52
CA TYR A 87 7.54 3.45 -6.29
C TYR A 87 6.94 4.68 -5.61
N ALA A 88 5.77 4.55 -4.96
CA ALA A 88 5.23 5.63 -4.14
C ALA A 88 6.13 5.94 -2.94
N GLY A 89 6.73 4.92 -2.32
CA GLY A 89 7.71 5.07 -1.24
C GLY A 89 8.97 5.82 -1.70
N LEU A 90 9.55 5.44 -2.84
CA LEU A 90 10.69 6.15 -3.44
C LEU A 90 10.34 7.61 -3.75
N ARG A 91 9.14 7.87 -4.27
CA ARG A 91 8.64 9.23 -4.47
C ARG A 91 8.56 9.99 -3.14
N HIS A 92 8.07 9.38 -2.07
CA HIS A 92 8.01 10.00 -0.74
C HIS A 92 9.40 10.33 -0.21
N LEU A 93 10.35 9.40 -0.26
CA LEU A 93 11.75 9.63 0.11
C LEU A 93 12.38 10.78 -0.69
N GLY A 94 12.10 10.86 -2.00
CA GLY A 94 12.53 11.99 -2.82
C GLY A 94 11.95 13.33 -2.33
N GLN A 95 10.67 13.36 -1.96
CA GLN A 95 10.04 14.57 -1.43
C GLN A 95 10.59 14.97 -0.06
N ASP A 96 10.98 14.01 0.77
CA ASP A 96 11.57 14.24 2.09
C ASP A 96 12.94 14.95 1.98
N VAL A 97 13.68 14.72 0.89
CA VAL A 97 14.93 15.45 0.56
C VAL A 97 14.70 16.66 -0.36
N HIS A 98 13.48 17.22 -0.34
CA HIS A 98 13.07 18.39 -1.13
C HIS A 98 13.09 18.22 -2.65
N TRP A 99 13.16 16.99 -3.17
CA TRP A 99 13.06 16.72 -4.60
C TRP A 99 11.59 16.68 -5.05
N MET A 100 11.27 17.33 -6.18
CA MET A 100 9.94 17.34 -6.79
C MET A 100 8.77 17.81 -5.87
N THR A 101 9.00 18.82 -5.04
CA THR A 101 8.02 19.34 -4.06
C THR A 101 7.01 20.34 -4.62
N THR A 102 7.28 21.00 -5.75
CA THR A 102 6.32 21.93 -6.36
C THR A 102 5.07 21.20 -6.85
N LEU A 103 3.90 21.86 -6.82
CA LEU A 103 2.61 21.22 -7.15
C LEU A 103 2.63 20.50 -8.51
N ASN A 104 3.22 21.12 -9.53
CA ASN A 104 3.31 20.53 -10.87
C ASN A 104 4.20 19.28 -10.89
N LYS A 105 5.36 19.33 -10.23
CA LYS A 105 6.28 18.18 -10.12
C LYS A 105 5.67 17.05 -9.27
N ALA A 106 4.98 17.40 -8.18
CA ALA A 106 4.31 16.44 -7.32
C ALA A 106 3.14 15.72 -8.02
N ARG A 107 2.41 16.41 -8.89
CA ARG A 107 1.36 15.81 -9.75
C ARG A 107 1.96 14.93 -10.84
N PHE A 108 3.04 15.38 -11.46
CA PHE A 108 3.76 14.63 -12.49
C PHE A 108 4.31 13.31 -11.93
N SER A 109 5.02 13.35 -10.80
CA SER A 109 5.53 12.13 -10.15
C SER A 109 4.41 11.19 -9.69
N SER A 110 3.25 11.72 -9.26
CA SER A 110 2.09 10.89 -8.96
C SER A 110 1.49 10.18 -10.19
N ARG A 111 1.58 10.77 -11.39
CA ARG A 111 1.16 10.10 -12.62
C ARG A 111 2.12 8.98 -12.99
N ILE A 112 3.43 9.21 -12.87
CA ILE A 112 4.45 8.19 -13.13
C ILE A 112 4.25 6.96 -12.25
N VAL A 113 3.88 7.14 -10.98
CA VAL A 113 3.63 5.99 -10.07
C VAL A 113 2.45 5.11 -10.51
N LEU A 114 1.49 5.66 -11.27
CA LEU A 114 0.25 4.97 -11.66
C LEU A 114 0.26 4.43 -13.10
N VAL A 115 1.31 4.72 -13.88
CA VAL A 115 1.50 4.23 -15.26
C VAL A 115 2.48 3.07 -15.23
#